data_AF-A0A327H928-F1
#
_entry.id   AF-A0A327H928-F1
#
_cell.length_a   1.000
_cell.length_b   1.000
_cell.length_c   1.000
_cell.angle_alpha   90.00
_cell.angle_beta   90.00
_cell.angle_gamma   90.00
#
_symmetry.space_group_name_H-M   'P 1'
#
loop_
_entity.id
_entity.type
_entity.pdbx_description
1 polymer ?
#
loop_
_entity_poly.entity_id
_entity_poly.type
_entity_poly.pdbx_seq_one_letter_code
_entity_poly.pdbx_strand_id
1 'polypeptide(L)'
;MDICFVTRNQSLRIGSAVIRALEFTEHVHVIQLEDDETEREIANECGANVFHHSNWSTAPEIANSLKDLIHSEQIIVISLDNDWRLSNLPLLFTSARTAPDVLLALKMDPTDRRHSSEQTILQADAHAYSEVTIQHAICSKDGLEQISKQDRNDTPGDLPENLRVLVIEVKSSAKTSNQQSLTTISGFSKLLYWMLESKHPLILFGIPGVILFWVGFQMADQLVNIGGPHDTVGVGVALAAFAATLVGVFAITASMILFVLSKQVERIQAEFSATIET
;
A
#
# COMPACT_ATOMS: atom_id res chain seq x y z
N MET A 1 -8.25 -22.75 2.23
CA MET A 1 -8.42 -21.92 1.02
C MET A 1 -7.04 -21.51 0.60
N ASP A 2 -6.69 -21.73 -0.66
CA ASP A 2 -5.35 -21.40 -1.17
C ASP A 2 -5.33 -19.94 -1.64
N ILE A 3 -4.17 -19.30 -1.62
CA ILE A 3 -3.96 -17.98 -2.22
C ILE A 3 -2.87 -18.09 -3.28
N CYS A 4 -3.14 -17.63 -4.49
CA CYS A 4 -2.19 -17.58 -5.58
C CYS A 4 -1.95 -16.14 -6.03
N PHE A 5 -0.70 -15.73 -6.12
CA PHE A 5 -0.31 -14.48 -6.78
C PHE A 5 0.15 -14.74 -8.21
N VAL A 6 -0.43 -14.04 -9.17
CA VAL A 6 0.07 -13.99 -10.55
C VAL A 6 0.93 -12.75 -10.70
N THR A 7 2.17 -12.93 -11.14
CA THR A 7 3.21 -11.91 -11.03
C THR A 7 3.97 -11.73 -12.34
N ARG A 8 4.44 -10.49 -12.57
CA ARG A 8 5.31 -10.11 -13.68
C ARG A 8 6.28 -9.04 -13.17
N ASN A 9 7.53 -9.42 -12.93
CA ASN A 9 8.62 -8.55 -12.44
C ASN A 9 8.24 -7.76 -11.17
N GLN A 10 7.68 -8.45 -10.17
CA GLN A 10 7.24 -7.91 -8.88
C GLN A 10 8.17 -8.27 -7.71
N SER A 11 9.46 -8.50 -7.98
CA SER A 11 10.51 -8.78 -6.98
C SER A 11 10.43 -7.91 -5.72
N LEU A 12 10.13 -6.61 -5.86
CA LEU A 12 10.06 -5.67 -4.72
C LEU A 12 8.82 -5.81 -3.83
N ARG A 13 7.77 -6.51 -4.30
CA ARG A 13 6.47 -6.59 -3.63
C ARG A 13 6.10 -8.00 -3.23
N ILE A 14 6.61 -9.01 -3.95
CA ILE A 14 6.18 -10.40 -3.79
C ILE A 14 6.41 -10.93 -2.37
N GLY A 15 7.56 -10.64 -1.75
CA GLY A 15 7.85 -11.10 -0.39
C GLY A 15 6.81 -10.60 0.63
N SER A 16 6.48 -9.31 0.59
CA SER A 16 5.44 -8.73 1.46
C SER A 16 4.05 -9.32 1.19
N ALA A 17 3.74 -9.64 -0.07
CA ALA A 17 2.47 -10.24 -0.45
C ALA A 17 2.34 -11.67 0.08
N VAL A 18 3.41 -12.48 -0.06
CA VAL A 18 3.48 -13.85 0.45
C VAL A 18 3.39 -13.88 1.97
N ILE A 19 4.22 -13.12 2.68
CA ILE A 19 4.21 -13.06 4.14
C ILE A 19 2.82 -12.70 4.66
N ARG A 20 2.18 -11.70 4.03
CA ARG A 20 0.84 -11.29 4.41
C ARG A 20 -0.22 -12.35 4.12
N ALA A 21 -0.10 -13.08 3.01
CA ALA A 21 -1.00 -14.18 2.68
C ALA A 21 -0.87 -15.36 3.65
N LEU A 22 0.34 -15.64 4.12
CA LEU A 22 0.63 -16.68 5.11
C LEU A 22 -0.02 -16.42 6.47
N GLU A 23 -0.41 -15.19 6.78
CA GLU A 23 -1.25 -14.90 7.95
C GLU A 23 -2.68 -15.47 7.84
N PHE A 24 -3.14 -15.78 6.62
CA PHE A 24 -4.50 -16.24 6.35
C PHE A 24 -4.59 -17.71 5.91
N THR A 25 -3.54 -18.25 5.28
CA THR A 25 -3.50 -19.63 4.78
C THR A 25 -2.09 -20.20 4.77
N GLU A 26 -1.98 -21.52 4.98
CA GLU A 26 -0.70 -22.25 4.88
C GLU A 26 -0.29 -22.52 3.43
N HIS A 27 -1.24 -22.45 2.48
CA HIS A 27 -1.01 -22.76 1.07
C HIS A 27 -1.01 -21.50 0.23
N VAL A 28 0.19 -20.96 0.01
CA VAL A 28 0.44 -19.80 -0.86
C VAL A 28 1.23 -20.23 -2.09
N HIS A 29 0.72 -19.89 -3.26
CA HIS A 29 1.31 -20.19 -4.57
C HIS A 29 1.67 -18.88 -5.30
N VAL A 30 2.68 -18.93 -6.15
CA VAL A 30 3.06 -17.82 -7.03
C VAL A 30 3.20 -18.35 -8.45
N ILE A 31 2.45 -17.75 -9.37
CA ILE A 31 2.65 -17.94 -10.81
C ILE A 31 3.48 -16.77 -11.33
N GLN A 32 4.65 -17.07 -11.86
CA GLN A 32 5.51 -16.10 -12.54
C GLN A 32 5.24 -16.15 -14.03
N LEU A 33 4.88 -15.00 -14.61
CA LEU A 33 4.63 -14.86 -16.05
C LEU A 33 5.90 -14.54 -16.86
N GLU A 34 6.96 -14.11 -16.17
CA GLU A 34 8.29 -13.88 -16.73
C GLU A 34 9.32 -14.59 -15.84
N ASP A 35 10.40 -15.06 -16.45
CA ASP A 35 11.48 -15.74 -15.73
C ASP A 35 12.34 -14.69 -15.01
N ASP A 36 11.91 -14.31 -13.80
CA ASP A 36 12.64 -13.45 -12.86
C ASP A 36 13.15 -14.32 -11.70
N GLU A 37 14.45 -14.62 -11.73
CA GLU A 37 15.13 -15.42 -10.71
C GLU A 37 15.06 -14.78 -9.33
N THR A 38 15.15 -13.44 -9.25
CA THR A 38 15.08 -12.71 -7.99
C THR A 38 13.69 -12.79 -7.39
N GLU A 39 12.64 -12.65 -8.21
CA GLU A 39 11.25 -12.79 -7.76
C GLU A 39 10.98 -14.20 -7.23
N ARG A 40 11.54 -15.21 -7.92
CA ARG A 40 11.42 -16.62 -7.54
C ARG A 40 12.12 -16.93 -6.22
N GLU A 41 13.34 -16.44 -6.05
CA GLU A 41 14.13 -16.65 -4.83
C GLU A 41 13.39 -16.03 -3.63
N ILE A 42 13.01 -14.75 -3.72
CA ILE A 42 12.30 -14.04 -2.65
C ILE A 42 11.00 -14.75 -2.28
N ALA A 43 10.21 -15.18 -3.27
CA ALA A 43 8.93 -15.84 -3.02
C ALA A 43 9.11 -17.21 -2.33
N ASN A 44 10.09 -18.01 -2.72
CA ASN A 44 10.40 -19.28 -2.08
C ASN A 44 10.94 -19.08 -0.66
N GLU A 45 11.84 -18.12 -0.44
CA GLU A 45 12.36 -17.78 0.89
C GLU A 45 11.24 -17.33 1.85
N CYS A 46 10.24 -16.63 1.32
CA CYS A 46 9.06 -16.22 2.09
C CYS A 46 8.06 -17.37 2.34
N GLY A 47 8.27 -18.56 1.75
CA GLY A 47 7.45 -19.75 1.99
C GLY A 47 6.32 -20.02 0.99
N ALA A 48 6.33 -19.40 -0.19
CA ALA A 48 5.39 -19.73 -1.26
C ALA A 48 5.93 -20.80 -2.21
N ASN A 49 5.03 -21.58 -2.82
CA ASN A 49 5.36 -22.47 -3.93
C ASN A 49 5.35 -21.69 -5.24
N VAL A 50 6.50 -21.60 -5.92
CA VAL A 50 6.64 -20.80 -7.13
C VAL A 50 6.60 -21.67 -8.39
N PHE A 51 5.78 -21.26 -9.36
CA PHE A 51 5.61 -21.93 -10.64
C PHE A 51 5.82 -20.93 -11.78
N HIS A 52 6.65 -21.29 -12.74
CA HIS A 52 6.85 -20.49 -13.94
C HIS A 52 5.80 -20.86 -15.00
N HIS A 53 5.14 -19.85 -15.56
CA HIS A 53 4.11 -19.97 -16.58
C HIS A 53 4.46 -19.09 -17.78
N SER A 54 4.88 -19.71 -18.88
CA SER A 54 5.30 -19.01 -20.10
C SER A 54 4.18 -18.78 -21.12
N ASN A 55 2.96 -19.23 -20.84
CA ASN A 55 1.81 -19.07 -21.74
C ASN A 55 1.08 -17.75 -21.48
N TRP A 56 -0.05 -17.57 -22.15
CA TRP A 56 -0.94 -16.43 -21.96
C TRP A 56 -1.44 -16.35 -20.51
N SER A 57 -1.71 -15.14 -20.03
CA SER A 57 -2.14 -14.87 -18.64
C SER A 57 -3.66 -14.76 -18.50
N THR A 58 -4.40 -15.37 -19.42
CA THR A 58 -5.87 -15.44 -19.43
C THR A 58 -6.38 -16.45 -18.40
N ALA A 59 -7.66 -16.34 -18.01
CA ALA A 59 -8.23 -17.18 -16.94
C ALA A 59 -8.03 -18.69 -17.17
N PRO A 60 -8.33 -19.22 -18.37
CA PRO A 60 -8.18 -20.66 -18.64
C PRO A 60 -6.74 -21.14 -18.50
N GLU A 61 -5.77 -20.39 -19.02
CA GLU A 61 -4.36 -20.73 -18.96
C GLU A 61 -3.81 -20.70 -17.53
N ILE A 62 -4.20 -19.71 -16.72
CA ILE A 62 -3.82 -19.65 -15.30
C ILE A 62 -4.50 -20.78 -14.52
N ALA A 63 -5.78 -21.05 -14.78
CA ALA A 63 -6.51 -22.13 -14.13
C ALA A 63 -5.91 -23.50 -14.47
N ASN A 64 -5.47 -23.71 -15.72
CA ASN A 64 -4.84 -24.94 -16.15
C ASN A 64 -3.51 -25.20 -15.42
N SER A 65 -2.76 -24.14 -15.09
CA SER A 65 -1.54 -24.26 -14.28
C SER A 65 -1.83 -24.52 -12.79
N LEU A 66 -2.99 -24.11 -12.27
CA LEU A 66 -3.34 -24.23 -10.85
C LEU A 66 -4.17 -25.46 -10.47
N LYS A 67 -4.93 -26.05 -11.40
CA LYS A 67 -5.95 -27.07 -11.09
C LYS A 67 -5.40 -28.29 -10.33
N ASP A 68 -4.16 -28.68 -10.62
CA ASP A 68 -3.51 -29.85 -10.00
C ASP A 68 -2.72 -29.49 -8.73
N LEU A 69 -2.57 -28.18 -8.44
CA LEU A 69 -1.79 -27.64 -7.33
C LEU A 69 -2.63 -27.21 -6.13
N ILE A 70 -3.95 -27.11 -6.32
CA ILE A 70 -4.88 -26.66 -5.28
C ILE A 70 -5.06 -27.73 -4.21
N HIS A 71 -4.81 -27.37 -2.95
CA HIS A 71 -4.98 -28.27 -1.80
C HIS A 71 -6.36 -28.12 -1.16
N SER A 72 -6.91 -26.90 -1.22
CA SER A 72 -8.21 -26.55 -0.64
C SER A 72 -9.37 -26.67 -1.63
N GLU A 73 -10.60 -26.65 -1.11
CA GLU A 73 -11.83 -26.56 -1.92
C GLU A 73 -12.01 -25.23 -2.66
N GLN A 74 -11.22 -24.21 -2.33
CA GLN A 74 -11.33 -22.87 -2.89
C GLN A 74 -9.95 -22.21 -2.98
N ILE A 75 -9.76 -21.40 -4.02
CA ILE A 75 -8.56 -20.60 -4.26
C ILE A 75 -8.94 -19.14 -4.53
N ILE A 76 -8.09 -18.24 -4.03
CA ILE A 76 -8.10 -16.84 -4.43
C ILE A 76 -6.90 -16.63 -5.35
N VAL A 77 -7.14 -16.14 -6.56
CA VAL A 77 -6.09 -15.78 -7.52
C VAL A 77 -6.02 -14.25 -7.60
N ILE A 78 -4.82 -13.68 -7.47
CA ILE A 78 -4.62 -12.23 -7.42
C ILE A 78 -3.52 -11.85 -8.40
N SER A 79 -3.85 -10.98 -9.36
CA SER A 79 -2.83 -10.34 -10.20
C SER A 79 -2.11 -9.27 -9.39
N LEU A 80 -0.86 -9.54 -9.02
CA LEU A 80 -0.05 -8.60 -8.26
C LEU A 80 0.51 -7.55 -9.20
N ASP A 81 -0.26 -6.49 -9.43
CA ASP A 81 0.16 -5.33 -10.20
C ASP A 81 -0.03 -4.04 -9.40
N ASN A 82 0.21 -2.89 -10.04
CA ASN A 82 0.15 -1.59 -9.38
C ASN A 82 -1.26 -1.20 -8.93
N ASP A 83 -2.31 -1.83 -9.46
CA ASP A 83 -3.70 -1.56 -9.04
C ASP A 83 -4.10 -2.38 -7.81
N TRP A 84 -3.40 -3.49 -7.53
CA TRP A 84 -3.69 -4.31 -6.36
C TRP A 84 -3.03 -3.76 -5.09
N ARG A 85 -3.82 -3.55 -4.03
CA ARG A 85 -3.31 -3.11 -2.73
C ARG A 85 -3.36 -4.26 -1.73
N LEU A 86 -2.26 -4.47 -1.01
CA LEU A 86 -2.15 -5.54 -0.03
C LEU A 86 -3.15 -5.39 1.14
N SER A 87 -3.56 -4.16 1.44
CA SER A 87 -4.62 -3.85 2.41
C SER A 87 -5.99 -4.44 2.04
N ASN A 88 -6.22 -4.81 0.78
CA ASN A 88 -7.48 -5.39 0.31
C ASN A 88 -7.55 -6.90 0.59
N LEU A 89 -6.43 -7.56 0.88
CA LEU A 89 -6.37 -9.01 1.09
C LEU A 89 -7.31 -9.51 2.20
N PRO A 90 -7.39 -8.88 3.40
CA PRO A 90 -8.28 -9.35 4.46
C PRO A 90 -9.76 -9.31 4.06
N LEU A 91 -10.17 -8.26 3.34
CA LEU A 91 -11.53 -8.12 2.84
C LEU A 91 -11.82 -9.19 1.78
N LEU A 92 -10.91 -9.37 0.82
CA LEU A 92 -11.05 -10.38 -0.23
C LEU A 92 -11.16 -11.79 0.38
N PHE A 93 -10.26 -12.12 1.32
CA PHE A 93 -10.24 -13.39 2.03
C PHE A 93 -11.55 -13.65 2.80
N THR A 94 -12.11 -12.63 3.43
CA THR A 94 -13.39 -12.74 4.13
C THR A 94 -14.54 -12.96 3.14
N SER A 95 -14.55 -12.23 2.02
CA SER A 95 -15.59 -12.32 1.01
C SER A 95 -15.63 -13.68 0.29
N ALA A 96 -14.49 -14.36 0.18
CA ALA A 96 -14.40 -15.67 -0.45
C ALA A 96 -15.28 -16.73 0.22
N ARG A 97 -15.51 -16.63 1.53
CA ARG A 97 -16.36 -17.59 2.28
C ARG A 97 -17.81 -17.63 1.82
N THR A 98 -18.29 -16.53 1.23
CA THR A 98 -19.66 -16.41 0.69
C THR A 98 -19.67 -16.23 -0.83
N ALA A 99 -18.50 -16.35 -1.46
CA ALA A 99 -18.37 -16.19 -2.89
C ALA A 99 -19.14 -17.29 -3.64
N PRO A 100 -19.56 -17.00 -4.88
CA PRO A 100 -20.05 -18.02 -5.79
C PRO A 100 -18.92 -18.98 -6.20
N ASP A 101 -19.25 -19.99 -6.99
CA ASP A 101 -18.30 -21.03 -7.40
C ASP A 101 -17.19 -20.45 -8.30
N VAL A 102 -17.52 -19.41 -9.07
CA VAL A 102 -16.57 -18.60 -9.82
C VAL A 102 -16.92 -17.12 -9.65
N LEU A 103 -15.98 -16.34 -9.11
CA LEU A 103 -16.02 -14.88 -9.13
C LEU A 103 -14.82 -14.38 -9.93
N LEU A 104 -15.08 -13.57 -10.96
CA LEU A 104 -14.05 -12.93 -11.77
C LEU A 104 -14.15 -11.41 -11.64
N ALA A 105 -13.09 -10.80 -11.16
CA ALA A 105 -12.97 -9.35 -11.07
C ALA A 105 -12.06 -8.85 -12.19
N LEU A 106 -12.66 -8.22 -13.20
CA LEU A 106 -12.04 -7.91 -14.47
C LEU A 106 -11.71 -6.42 -14.58
N LYS A 107 -10.55 -6.11 -15.14
CA LYS A 107 -10.16 -4.77 -15.58
C LYS A 107 -10.50 -4.63 -17.05
N MET A 108 -11.22 -3.57 -17.39
CA MET A 108 -11.45 -3.16 -18.77
C MET A 108 -10.40 -2.13 -19.21
N ASP A 109 -10.08 -2.15 -20.50
CA ASP A 109 -9.21 -1.14 -21.10
C ASP A 109 -9.89 0.25 -21.00
N PRO A 110 -9.19 1.30 -20.51
CA PRO A 110 -9.73 2.65 -20.35
C PRO A 110 -10.29 3.33 -21.60
N THR A 111 -10.27 2.70 -22.79
CA THR A 111 -10.93 3.19 -24.01
C THR A 111 -12.46 3.01 -23.98
N ASP A 112 -13.00 2.08 -23.19
CA ASP A 112 -14.42 1.74 -23.15
C ASP A 112 -15.22 2.49 -22.06
N ARG A 113 -15.02 3.81 -21.98
CA ARG A 113 -15.58 4.64 -20.89
C ARG A 113 -17.10 4.82 -21.02
N ARG A 114 -17.87 4.00 -20.30
CA ARG A 114 -19.13 4.47 -19.70
C ARG A 114 -18.86 4.91 -18.27
N HIS A 115 -19.18 6.18 -18.00
CA HIS A 115 -19.10 6.80 -16.68
C HIS A 115 -20.03 6.09 -15.68
N SER A 116 -19.53 5.12 -14.93
CA SER A 116 -20.17 4.65 -13.69
C SER A 116 -19.13 4.62 -12.58
N SER A 117 -19.41 5.23 -11.44
CA SER A 117 -18.49 5.38 -10.30
C SER A 117 -18.32 4.10 -9.47
N GLU A 118 -19.08 3.05 -9.78
CA GLU A 118 -19.30 1.89 -8.90
C GLU A 118 -18.84 0.59 -9.56
N GLN A 119 -18.47 -0.40 -8.73
CA GLN A 119 -18.30 -1.78 -9.18
C GLN A 119 -19.59 -2.23 -9.86
N THR A 120 -19.49 -2.57 -11.13
CA THR A 120 -20.65 -2.92 -11.94
C THR A 120 -20.64 -4.44 -12.13
N ILE A 121 -21.76 -5.09 -11.79
CA ILE A 121 -21.95 -6.50 -12.12
C ILE A 121 -22.12 -6.59 -13.64
N LEU A 122 -21.28 -7.41 -14.27
CA LEU A 122 -21.28 -7.63 -15.71
C LEU A 122 -22.10 -8.88 -16.04
N GLN A 123 -22.64 -8.92 -17.26
CA GLN A 123 -23.15 -10.17 -17.80
C GLN A 123 -21.97 -11.11 -18.09
N ALA A 124 -22.13 -12.39 -17.76
CA ALA A 124 -21.03 -13.35 -17.82
C ALA A 124 -20.54 -13.63 -19.27
N ASP A 125 -21.40 -13.40 -20.25
CA ASP A 125 -21.18 -13.55 -21.70
C ASP A 125 -20.68 -12.27 -22.39
N ALA A 126 -20.48 -11.17 -21.63
CA ALA A 126 -20.18 -9.87 -22.22
C ALA A 126 -18.79 -9.78 -22.88
N HIS A 127 -17.81 -10.53 -22.39
CA HIS A 127 -16.42 -10.44 -22.82
C HIS A 127 -15.73 -11.79 -22.81
N ALA A 128 -14.95 -12.06 -23.87
CA ALA A 128 -14.09 -13.23 -23.92
C ALA A 128 -12.91 -13.10 -22.96
N TYR A 129 -12.36 -14.23 -22.49
CA TYR A 129 -11.22 -14.23 -21.58
C TYR A 129 -10.00 -13.48 -22.12
N SER A 130 -9.80 -13.48 -23.44
CA SER A 130 -8.70 -12.78 -24.14
C SER A 130 -8.84 -11.25 -24.20
N GLU A 131 -10.04 -10.72 -23.98
CA GLU A 131 -10.34 -9.28 -24.07
C GLU A 131 -10.19 -8.56 -22.73
N VAL A 132 -10.04 -9.31 -21.64
CA VAL A 132 -10.07 -8.79 -20.27
C VAL A 132 -8.79 -9.11 -19.52
N THR A 133 -8.43 -8.26 -18.56
CA THR A 133 -7.36 -8.56 -17.61
C THR A 133 -7.96 -8.87 -16.24
N ILE A 134 -7.63 -10.01 -15.66
CA ILE A 134 -8.11 -10.39 -14.33
C ILE A 134 -7.33 -9.58 -13.29
N GLN A 135 -8.02 -8.85 -12.41
CA GLN A 135 -7.39 -8.28 -11.22
C GLN A 135 -7.32 -9.32 -10.11
N HIS A 136 -8.44 -9.99 -9.84
CA HIS A 136 -8.51 -11.08 -8.89
C HIS A 136 -9.67 -12.03 -9.26
N ALA A 137 -9.58 -13.27 -8.78
CA ALA A 137 -10.62 -14.27 -8.95
C ALA A 137 -10.76 -15.07 -7.65
N ILE A 138 -11.97 -15.58 -7.42
CA ILE A 138 -12.24 -16.56 -6.38
C ILE A 138 -12.89 -17.75 -7.07
N CYS A 139 -12.29 -18.92 -6.95
CA CYS A 139 -12.76 -20.12 -7.63
C CYS A 139 -12.88 -21.25 -6.61
N SER A 140 -14.00 -21.97 -6.62
CA SER A 140 -14.05 -23.31 -6.06
C SER A 140 -13.15 -24.25 -6.86
N LYS A 141 -12.81 -25.40 -6.30
CA LYS A 141 -12.00 -26.42 -6.99
C LYS A 141 -12.65 -26.85 -8.31
N ASP A 142 -13.96 -27.13 -8.29
CA ASP A 142 -14.72 -27.48 -9.51
C ASP A 142 -14.78 -26.28 -10.48
N GLY A 143 -15.04 -25.07 -10.00
CA GLY A 143 -15.04 -23.86 -10.83
C GLY A 143 -13.71 -23.63 -11.55
N LEU A 144 -12.59 -23.80 -10.83
CA LEU A 144 -11.24 -23.72 -11.39
C LEU A 144 -11.01 -24.80 -12.47
N GLU A 145 -11.45 -26.03 -12.20
CA GLU A 145 -11.33 -27.13 -13.15
C GLU A 145 -12.13 -26.87 -14.44
N GLN A 146 -13.34 -26.33 -14.33
CA GLN A 146 -14.14 -25.99 -15.51
C GLN A 146 -13.55 -24.82 -16.30
N ILE A 147 -13.02 -23.79 -15.64
CA ILE A 147 -12.31 -22.68 -16.32
C ILE A 147 -11.10 -23.22 -17.08
N SER A 148 -10.37 -24.19 -16.53
CA SER A 148 -9.18 -24.77 -17.19
C SER A 148 -9.49 -25.53 -18.48
N LYS A 149 -10.76 -25.89 -18.72
CA LYS A 149 -11.23 -26.61 -19.93
C LYS A 149 -11.67 -25.66 -21.05
N GLN A 150 -11.80 -24.36 -20.76
CA GLN A 150 -12.22 -23.33 -21.71
C GLN A 150 -11.05 -22.88 -22.60
N ASP A 151 -11.36 -22.27 -23.74
CA ASP A 151 -10.43 -21.53 -24.59
C ASP A 151 -10.44 -20.03 -24.23
N ARG A 152 -9.38 -19.32 -24.63
CA ARG A 152 -9.27 -17.86 -24.43
C ARG A 152 -10.36 -17.05 -25.14
N ASN A 153 -11.00 -17.61 -26.17
CA ASN A 153 -12.07 -16.97 -26.91
C ASN A 153 -13.46 -17.24 -26.30
N ASP A 154 -13.54 -18.16 -25.35
CA ASP A 154 -14.76 -18.41 -24.60
C ASP A 154 -15.00 -17.29 -23.58
N THR A 155 -16.22 -17.22 -23.08
CA THR A 155 -16.66 -16.26 -22.08
C THR A 155 -16.93 -16.94 -20.74
N PRO A 156 -16.91 -16.21 -19.61
CA PRO A 156 -17.38 -16.75 -18.34
C PRO A 156 -18.82 -17.32 -18.37
N GLY A 157 -19.65 -16.91 -19.32
CA GLY A 157 -21.00 -17.41 -19.53
C GLY A 157 -21.07 -18.81 -20.12
N ASP A 158 -19.99 -19.29 -20.76
CA ASP A 158 -19.90 -20.63 -21.36
C ASP A 158 -19.58 -21.72 -20.31
N LEU A 159 -19.39 -21.33 -19.05
CA LEU A 159 -19.24 -22.27 -17.94
C LEU A 159 -20.55 -23.04 -17.68
N PRO A 160 -20.47 -24.29 -17.18
CA PRO A 160 -21.63 -25.12 -16.90
C PRO A 160 -22.69 -24.44 -16.02
N GLU A 161 -23.98 -24.57 -16.37
CA GLU A 161 -25.10 -23.92 -15.67
C GLU A 161 -25.23 -24.29 -14.18
N ASN A 162 -24.62 -25.39 -13.75
CA ASN A 162 -24.59 -25.79 -12.34
C ASN A 162 -23.62 -24.97 -11.48
N LEU A 163 -22.75 -24.16 -12.09
CA LEU A 163 -21.84 -23.26 -11.39
C LEU A 163 -22.48 -21.88 -11.23
N ARG A 164 -22.40 -21.32 -10.02
CA ARG A 164 -22.71 -19.91 -9.82
C ARG A 164 -21.51 -19.10 -10.29
N VAL A 165 -21.72 -18.29 -11.31
CA VAL A 165 -20.69 -17.41 -11.89
C VAL A 165 -21.08 -15.96 -11.63
N LEU A 166 -20.15 -15.18 -11.10
CA LEU A 166 -20.27 -13.74 -10.92
C LEU A 166 -19.09 -13.04 -11.58
N VAL A 167 -19.39 -12.12 -12.50
CA VAL A 167 -18.39 -11.28 -13.13
C VAL A 167 -18.60 -9.84 -12.67
N ILE A 168 -17.55 -9.23 -12.14
CA ILE A 168 -17.58 -7.83 -11.71
C ILE A 168 -16.51 -7.04 -12.45
N GLU A 169 -16.86 -5.82 -12.83
CA GLU A 169 -15.89 -4.86 -13.33
C GLU A 169 -15.19 -4.18 -12.15
N VAL A 170 -13.85 -4.17 -12.20
CA VAL A 170 -13.02 -3.37 -11.32
C VAL A 170 -12.28 -2.35 -12.15
N LYS A 171 -12.45 -1.08 -11.80
CA LYS A 171 -11.68 -0.01 -12.43
C LYS A 171 -10.19 -0.23 -12.20
N SER A 172 -9.44 -0.37 -13.29
CA SER A 172 -8.00 -0.15 -13.24
C SER A 172 -7.77 1.29 -12.81
N SER A 173 -6.77 1.52 -11.94
CA SER A 173 -6.25 2.86 -11.72
C SER A 173 -5.40 3.20 -12.95
N ALA A 174 -6.06 3.35 -14.10
CA ALA A 174 -5.43 3.77 -15.35
C ALA A 174 -4.58 4.98 -15.01
N LYS A 175 -3.25 4.82 -15.12
CA LYS A 175 -2.21 5.81 -14.80
C LYS A 175 -2.79 7.21 -14.88
N THR A 176 -3.23 7.76 -13.75
CA THR A 176 -3.37 9.19 -13.64
C THR A 176 -1.93 9.66 -13.68
N SER A 177 -1.49 10.05 -14.87
CA SER A 177 -0.39 10.98 -15.04
C SER A 177 -0.59 12.09 -14.02
N ASN A 178 0.13 11.98 -12.91
CA ASN A 178 0.45 13.03 -11.98
C ASN A 178 -0.70 14.01 -11.67
N GLN A 179 -1.77 13.57 -11.00
CA GLN A 179 -2.61 14.48 -10.21
C GLN A 179 -3.04 13.83 -8.89
N GLN A 180 -2.22 14.08 -7.87
CA GLN A 180 -2.66 14.54 -6.55
C GLN A 180 -3.81 13.76 -5.90
N SER A 181 -3.56 12.51 -5.50
CA SER A 181 -4.46 11.78 -4.60
C SER A 181 -3.89 11.76 -3.19
N LEU A 182 -4.23 12.80 -2.41
CA LEU A 182 -4.50 12.88 -0.96
C LEU A 182 -3.72 12.01 0.05
N THR A 183 -2.59 11.47 -0.35
CA THR A 183 -1.44 11.18 0.49
C THR A 183 -0.31 11.97 -0.13
N THR A 184 -0.41 13.29 0.00
CA THR A 184 0.81 14.03 0.25
C THR A 184 1.44 13.28 1.43
N ILE A 185 2.44 12.43 1.16
CA ILE A 185 3.66 12.47 1.93
C ILE A 185 4.02 13.96 1.88
N SER A 186 3.41 14.69 2.81
CA SER A 186 3.62 16.11 2.99
C SER A 186 5.12 16.27 3.12
N GLY A 187 5.67 17.41 2.73
CA GLY A 187 7.05 17.72 3.12
C GLY A 187 7.28 17.38 4.61
N PHE A 188 6.22 17.48 5.43
CA PHE A 188 6.13 17.03 6.81
C PHE A 188 6.32 15.52 7.06
N SER A 189 5.75 14.60 6.28
CA SER A 189 5.92 13.15 6.48
C SER A 189 7.32 12.68 6.06
N LYS A 190 7.88 13.25 4.98
CA LYS A 190 9.29 13.06 4.60
C LYS A 190 10.24 13.63 5.65
N LEU A 191 9.91 14.79 6.22
CA LEU A 191 10.64 15.42 7.32
C LEU A 191 10.59 14.57 8.60
N LEU A 192 9.43 13.99 8.94
CA LEU A 192 9.28 13.10 10.10
C LEU A 192 10.04 11.78 9.90
N TYR A 193 10.01 11.21 8.70
CA TYR A 193 10.76 9.99 8.39
C TYR A 193 12.28 10.26 8.41
N TRP A 194 12.73 11.34 7.76
CA TRP A 194 14.12 11.80 7.84
C TRP A 194 14.56 12.11 9.28
N MET A 195 13.66 12.65 10.12
CA MET A 195 13.93 12.91 11.55
C MET A 195 14.11 11.60 12.34
N LEU A 196 13.25 10.60 12.12
CA LEU A 196 13.34 9.30 12.79
C LEU A 196 14.59 8.52 12.34
N GLU A 197 14.97 8.65 11.07
CA GLU A 197 16.12 7.97 10.48
C GLU A 197 17.46 8.68 10.82
N SER A 198 17.49 10.02 10.85
CA SER A 198 18.73 10.80 11.01
C SER A 198 19.08 11.16 12.46
N LYS A 199 18.29 10.75 13.46
CA LYS A 199 18.57 10.97 14.91
C LYS A 199 18.87 12.43 15.32
N HIS A 200 18.40 13.43 14.58
CA HIS A 200 18.69 14.85 14.84
C HIS A 200 17.44 15.71 15.12
N PRO A 201 16.73 15.46 16.25
CA PRO A 201 15.54 16.22 16.65
C PRO A 201 15.80 17.71 16.94
N LEU A 202 17.06 18.07 17.22
CA LEU A 202 17.50 19.44 17.46
C LEU A 202 17.22 20.36 16.27
N ILE A 203 17.37 19.85 15.05
CA ILE A 203 17.19 20.63 13.82
C ILE A 203 15.70 20.94 13.58
N LEU A 204 14.81 20.01 13.95
CA LEU A 204 13.37 20.12 13.68
C LEU A 204 12.67 21.18 14.53
N PHE A 205 12.93 21.21 15.84
CA PHE A 205 12.28 22.14 16.77
C PHE A 205 13.19 23.30 17.17
N GLY A 206 14.51 23.10 17.18
CA GLY A 206 15.47 24.11 17.63
C GLY A 206 15.61 25.27 16.64
N ILE A 207 15.88 24.99 15.36
CA ILE A 207 16.06 26.07 14.35
C ILE A 207 14.78 26.91 14.19
N PRO A 208 13.58 26.31 14.01
CA PRO A 208 12.35 27.10 13.96
C PRO A 208 12.08 27.85 15.27
N GLY A 209 12.40 27.26 16.42
CA GLY A 209 12.27 27.90 17.73
C GLY A 209 13.14 29.14 17.89
N VAL A 210 14.41 29.08 17.44
CA VAL A 210 15.34 30.22 17.43
C VAL A 210 14.85 31.32 16.50
N ILE A 211 14.34 30.97 15.31
CA ILE A 211 13.76 31.94 14.37
C ILE A 211 12.55 32.64 15.01
N LEU A 212 11.64 31.88 15.62
CA LEU A 212 10.45 32.42 16.26
C LEU A 212 10.79 33.32 17.46
N PHE A 213 11.78 32.93 18.26
CA PHE A 213 12.30 33.74 19.35
C PHE A 213 12.90 35.05 18.85
N TRP A 214 13.69 35.01 17.77
CA TRP A 214 14.29 36.19 17.16
C TRP A 214 13.23 37.16 16.62
N VAL A 215 12.21 36.65 15.93
CA VAL A 215 11.07 37.46 15.44
C VAL A 215 10.33 38.10 16.61
N GLY A 216 10.01 37.32 17.66
CA GLY A 216 9.35 37.85 18.85
C GLY A 216 10.18 38.92 19.57
N PHE A 217 11.50 38.75 19.62
CA PHE A 217 12.43 39.73 20.20
C PHE A 217 12.45 41.03 19.39
N GLN A 218 12.48 40.95 18.05
CA GLN A 218 12.41 42.13 17.19
C GLN A 218 11.09 42.89 17.37
N MET A 219 9.97 42.18 17.52
CA MET A 219 8.67 42.81 17.80
C MET A 219 8.63 43.47 19.18
N ALA A 220 9.32 42.90 20.18
CA ALA A 220 9.44 43.48 21.51
C ALA A 220 10.34 44.75 21.50
N ASP A 221 11.42 44.76 20.73
CA ASP A 221 12.29 45.95 20.59
C ASP A 221 11.56 47.14 19.95
N GLN A 222 10.67 46.87 19.00
CA GLN A 222 9.77 47.88 18.44
C GLN A 222 8.84 48.48 19.49
N LEU A 223 8.41 47.70 20.49
CA LEU A 223 7.56 48.19 21.58
C LEU A 223 8.33 49.09 22.57
N VAL A 224 9.61 48.81 22.83
CA VAL A 224 10.44 49.57 23.77
C VAL A 224 10.88 50.92 23.20
N ASN A 225 11.09 51.02 21.89
CA ASN A 225 11.60 52.24 21.23
C ASN A 225 10.51 53.30 20.91
N ILE A 226 9.26 53.12 21.34
CA ILE A 226 8.13 54.05 21.07
C ILE A 226 7.93 55.03 22.24
N GLY A 227 9.02 55.66 22.68
CA GLY A 227 9.00 56.78 23.63
C GLY A 227 8.53 58.12 23.02
N GLY A 228 7.55 58.11 22.10
CA GLY A 228 7.07 59.31 21.40
C GLY A 228 5.55 59.39 21.30
N PRO A 229 4.96 60.60 21.15
CA PRO A 229 3.53 60.88 21.40
C PRO A 229 2.56 60.42 20.29
N HIS A 230 2.86 59.34 19.59
CA HIS A 230 1.98 58.79 18.56
C HIS A 230 1.45 57.43 18.99
N ASP A 231 0.19 57.46 19.41
CA ASP A 231 -0.67 56.34 19.72
C ASP A 231 -0.59 55.22 18.69
N THR A 232 -0.76 53.99 19.20
CA THR A 232 -1.11 52.73 18.53
C THR A 232 0.03 51.78 18.12
N VAL A 233 0.92 51.43 19.06
CA VAL A 233 1.31 50.00 19.08
C VAL A 233 0.09 49.24 19.58
N GLY A 234 -0.60 48.57 18.66
CA GLY A 234 -1.78 47.79 19.03
C GLY A 234 -1.41 46.77 20.09
N VAL A 235 -2.27 46.61 21.12
CA VAL A 235 -2.16 45.54 22.13
C VAL A 235 -1.93 44.17 21.47
N GLY A 236 -2.42 43.97 20.24
CA GLY A 236 -2.14 42.78 19.43
C GLY A 236 -0.66 42.55 19.10
N VAL A 237 0.15 43.59 18.85
CA VAL A 237 1.59 43.45 18.59
C VAL A 237 2.32 43.02 19.86
N ALA A 238 1.98 43.61 21.01
CA ALA A 238 2.55 43.21 22.30
C ALA A 238 2.19 41.76 22.67
N LEU A 239 0.93 41.36 22.47
CA LEU A 239 0.47 39.99 22.71
C LEU A 239 1.14 38.99 21.74
N ALA A 240 1.29 39.37 20.47
CA ALA A 240 1.97 38.55 19.47
C ALA A 240 3.47 38.38 19.79
N ALA A 241 4.15 39.45 20.21
CA ALA A 241 5.54 39.40 20.63
C ALA A 241 5.73 38.46 21.84
N PHE A 242 4.84 38.55 22.83
CA PHE A 242 4.85 37.65 23.99
C PHE A 242 4.60 36.19 23.59
N ALA A 243 3.60 35.94 22.74
CA ALA A 243 3.30 34.58 22.26
C ALA A 243 4.44 33.99 21.43
N ALA A 244 5.02 34.76 20.50
CA ALA A 244 6.10 34.31 19.63
C ALA A 244 7.39 33.99 20.40
N THR A 245 7.76 34.85 21.37
CA THR A 245 8.91 34.60 22.24
C THR A 245 8.72 33.36 23.10
N LEU A 246 7.54 33.20 23.70
CA LEU A 246 7.21 32.06 24.56
C LEU A 246 7.23 30.74 23.77
N VAL A 247 6.57 30.68 22.61
CA VAL A 247 6.60 29.50 21.73
C VAL A 247 8.01 29.19 21.26
N GLY A 248 8.81 30.20 20.92
CA GLY A 248 10.22 30.04 20.55
C GLY A 248 11.05 29.38 21.65
N VAL A 249 10.93 29.86 22.89
CA VAL A 249 11.63 29.27 24.05
C VAL A 249 11.18 27.83 24.33
N PHE A 250 9.88 27.55 24.27
CA PHE A 250 9.37 26.19 24.44
C PHE A 250 9.88 25.22 23.36
N ALA A 251 9.95 25.66 22.11
CA ALA A 251 10.48 24.86 21.02
C ALA A 251 11.98 24.56 21.21
N ILE A 252 12.77 25.56 21.64
CA ILE A 252 14.20 25.38 21.94
C ILE A 252 14.40 24.39 23.09
N THR A 253 13.68 24.55 24.20
CA THR A 253 13.79 23.66 25.38
C THR A 253 13.35 22.24 25.06
N ALA A 254 12.24 22.05 24.34
CA ALA A 254 11.81 20.73 23.86
C ALA A 254 12.88 20.07 22.97
N SER A 255 13.50 20.84 22.06
CA SER A 255 14.57 20.32 21.20
C SER A 255 15.80 19.87 22.01
N MET A 256 16.16 20.61 23.06
CA MET A 256 17.30 20.29 23.92
C MET A 256 17.03 19.04 24.75
N ILE A 257 15.82 18.91 25.32
CA ILE A 257 15.40 17.71 26.06
C ILE A 257 15.47 16.49 25.15
N LEU A 258 14.89 16.58 23.95
CA LEU A 258 14.84 15.45 23.02
C LEU A 258 16.26 15.04 22.58
N PHE A 259 17.15 16.01 22.34
CA PHE A 259 18.56 15.74 22.05
C PHE A 259 19.28 15.01 23.19
N VAL A 260 19.07 15.45 24.44
CA VAL A 260 19.67 14.82 25.62
C VAL A 260 19.12 13.40 25.80
N LEU A 261 17.81 13.20 25.65
CA LEU A 261 17.17 11.88 25.75
C LEU A 261 17.69 10.92 24.68
N SER A 262 17.80 11.37 23.42
CA SER A 262 18.38 10.56 22.33
C SER A 262 19.79 10.08 22.69
N LYS A 263 20.65 10.96 23.23
CA LYS A 263 22.00 10.58 23.66
C LYS A 263 22.04 9.64 24.86
N GLN A 264 21.11 9.76 25.80
CA GLN A 264 21.04 8.86 26.95
C GLN A 264 20.61 7.46 26.54
N VAL A 265 19.64 7.34 25.63
CA VAL A 265 19.18 6.03 25.11
C VAL A 265 20.32 5.30 24.39
N GLU A 266 21.12 5.99 23.58
CA GLU A 266 22.28 5.39 22.91
C GLU A 266 23.33 4.86 23.90
N ARG A 267 23.60 5.59 24.99
CA ARG A 267 24.53 5.14 26.03
C ARG A 267 24.02 3.90 26.76
N ILE A 268 22.73 3.88 27.12
CA ILE A 268 22.11 2.75 27.79
C ILE A 268 22.16 1.51 26.89
N GLN A 269 21.82 1.63 25.61
CA GLN A 269 21.92 0.52 24.66
C GLN A 269 23.36 -0.02 24.52
N ALA A 270 24.35 0.87 24.45
CA ALA A 270 25.75 0.46 24.37
C ALA A 270 26.23 -0.29 25.63
N GLU A 271 25.81 0.13 26.83
CA GLU A 271 26.12 -0.58 28.09
C GLU A 271 25.44 -1.95 28.18
N PHE A 272 24.19 -2.07 27.72
CA PHE A 272 23.50 -3.36 27.65
C PHE A 272 24.16 -4.33 26.67
N SER A 273 24.54 -3.88 25.47
CA SER A 273 25.25 -4.71 24.49
C SER A 273 26.61 -5.19 25.03
N ALA A 274 27.37 -4.32 25.70
CA ALA A 274 28.67 -4.67 26.27
C ALA A 274 28.58 -5.69 27.42
N THR A 275 27.46 -5.74 28.14
CA THR A 275 27.24 -6.69 29.24
C THR A 275 26.81 -8.08 28.74
N ILE A 276 26.24 -8.19 27.55
CA ILE A 276 25.79 -9.47 26.96
C ILE A 276 26.97 -10.23 26.30
N GLU A 277 28.04 -9.54 25.92
CA GLU A 277 29.24 -10.16 25.32
C GLU A 277 30.30 -10.66 26.33
N THR A 278 30.05 -10.49 27.64
CA THR A 278 30.92 -10.99 28.74
C THR A 278 30.26 -12.12 29.51
#